data_AF-A0A8T5SF46-F1
#
_entry.id   AF-A0A8T5SF46-F1
#
_cell.length_a   1.000
_cell.length_b   1.000
_cell.length_c   1.000
_cell.angle_alpha   90.00
_cell.angle_beta   90.00
_cell.angle_gamma   90.00
#
_symmetry.space_group_name_H-M   'P 1'
#
loop_
_entity.id
_entity.type
_entity.pdbx_description
1 polymer ?
#
loop_
_entity_poly.entity_id
_entity_poly.type
_entity_poly.pdbx_seq_one_letter_code
_entity_poly.pdbx_strand_id
1 'polypeptide(L)'
;MKVSNDLDSLIDRFKKKDKIALAKLITIIENEPEKAHEVFKHFEDVKHDSYIIGITGSSGVGKSTLTGEICKHLLEEGKKIGII
;
A
#
# COMPACT_ATOMS: atom_id res chain seq x y z
N MET A 1 -19.35 -19.00 9.76
CA MET A 1 -19.04 -18.10 10.90
C MET A 1 -17.55 -18.20 11.28
N LYS A 2 -16.63 -17.97 10.33
CA LYS A 2 -15.16 -17.99 10.56
C LYS A 2 -14.39 -16.87 9.82
N VAL A 3 -15.04 -16.14 8.91
CA VAL A 3 -14.37 -15.15 8.05
C VAL A 3 -14.13 -13.81 8.76
N SER A 4 -15.03 -13.39 9.66
CA SER A 4 -14.92 -12.10 10.36
C SER A 4 -13.64 -11.98 11.21
N ASN A 5 -13.26 -13.04 11.95
CA ASN A 5 -12.10 -13.00 12.83
C ASN A 5 -10.74 -12.93 12.10
N ASP A 6 -10.66 -13.35 10.83
CA ASP A 6 -9.39 -13.33 10.09
C ASP A 6 -9.17 -11.97 9.40
N LEU A 7 -10.22 -11.36 8.85
CA LEU A 7 -10.12 -10.05 8.21
C LEU A 7 -9.80 -8.94 9.23
N ASP A 8 -10.51 -8.92 10.36
CA ASP A 8 -10.24 -7.97 11.44
C ASP A 8 -8.80 -8.10 11.96
N SER A 9 -8.32 -9.34 12.10
CA SER A 9 -6.93 -9.63 12.48
C SER A 9 -5.92 -9.11 11.46
N LEU A 10 -6.18 -9.26 10.17
CA LEU A 10 -5.34 -8.68 9.11
C LEU A 10 -5.32 -7.16 9.18
N ILE A 11 -6.46 -6.52 9.42
CA ILE A 11 -6.57 -5.07 9.53
C ILE A 11 -5.80 -4.54 10.74
N ASP A 12 -5.93 -5.20 11.89
CA ASP A 12 -5.18 -4.84 13.10
C ASP A 12 -3.67 -4.98 12.92
N ARG A 13 -3.23 -6.05 12.26
CA ARG A 13 -1.82 -6.25 11.92
C ARG A 13 -1.34 -5.20 10.92
N PHE A 14 -2.14 -4.88 9.92
CA PHE A 14 -1.84 -3.82 8.96
C PHE A 14 -1.67 -2.47 9.65
N LYS A 15 -2.56 -2.10 10.58
CA LYS A 15 -2.45 -0.86 11.39
C LYS A 15 -1.15 -0.82 12.21
N LYS A 16 -0.60 -1.98 12.57
CA LYS A 16 0.71 -2.15 13.22
C LYS A 16 1.89 -2.20 12.23
N LYS A 17 1.67 -1.87 10.95
CA LYS A 17 2.65 -1.85 9.85
C LYS A 17 3.21 -3.23 9.49
N ASP A 18 2.43 -4.29 9.69
CA ASP A 18 2.80 -5.64 9.26
C ASP A 18 2.75 -5.76 7.72
N LYS A 19 3.90 -6.05 7.11
CA LYS A 19 4.05 -6.16 5.64
C LYS A 19 3.28 -7.36 5.07
N ILE A 20 3.18 -8.46 5.80
CA ILE A 20 2.44 -9.66 5.35
C ILE A 20 0.95 -9.37 5.36
N ALA A 21 0.46 -8.65 6.38
CA ALA A 21 -0.93 -8.21 6.43
C ALA A 21 -1.27 -7.28 5.27
N LEU A 22 -0.42 -6.30 4.96
CA LEU A 22 -0.57 -5.44 3.78
C LEU A 22 -0.67 -6.27 2.48
N ALA A 23 0.28 -7.18 2.25
CA ALA A 23 0.29 -8.00 1.03
C ALA A 23 -0.99 -8.82 0.88
N LYS A 24 -1.46 -9.46 1.97
CA LYS A 24 -2.72 -10.22 1.96
C LYS A 24 -3.94 -9.34 1.70
N LEU A 25 -4.00 -8.14 2.27
CA LEU A 25 -5.09 -7.20 2.02
C LEU A 25 -5.10 -6.75 0.55
N ILE A 26 -3.94 -6.47 -0.06
CA ILE A 26 -3.84 -6.18 -1.50
C ILE A 26 -4.40 -7.34 -2.31
N THR A 27 -3.96 -8.58 -2.03
CA THR A 27 -4.45 -9.77 -2.73
C THR A 27 -5.97 -9.94 -2.59
N ILE A 28 -6.54 -9.71 -1.40
CA ILE A 28 -8.00 -9.80 -1.20
C ILE A 28 -8.70 -8.74 -2.05
N ILE A 29 -8.24 -7.48 -2.02
CA ILE A 29 -8.85 -6.38 -2.79
C ILE A 29 -8.81 -6.66 -4.30
N GLU A 30 -7.71 -7.22 -4.81
CA GLU A 30 -7.55 -7.51 -6.23
C GLU A 30 -8.41 -8.69 -6.72
N ASN A 31 -8.69 -9.67 -5.85
CA ASN A 31 -9.35 -10.93 -6.26
C ASN A 31 -10.78 -11.09 -5.77
N GLU A 32 -11.21 -10.36 -4.74
CA GLU A 32 -12.53 -10.51 -4.10
C GLU A 32 -13.24 -9.14 -3.98
N PRO A 33 -13.86 -8.63 -5.07
CA PRO A 33 -14.48 -7.30 -5.10
C PRO A 33 -15.53 -7.07 -4.00
N GLU A 34 -16.29 -8.11 -3.66
CA GLU A 34 -17.29 -8.09 -2.59
C GLU A 34 -16.67 -7.82 -1.21
N LYS A 35 -15.45 -8.31 -0.94
CA LYS A 35 -14.73 -8.06 0.31
C LYS A 35 -13.95 -6.76 0.31
N ALA A 36 -13.59 -6.23 -0.86
CA ALA A 36 -12.87 -4.98 -0.98
C ALA A 36 -13.63 -3.83 -0.28
N HIS A 37 -14.95 -3.77 -0.45
CA HIS A 37 -15.78 -2.77 0.23
C HIS A 37 -15.71 -2.90 1.77
N GLU A 38 -15.71 -4.13 2.30
CA GLU A 38 -15.56 -4.36 3.75
C GLU A 38 -14.19 -3.87 4.24
N VAL A 39 -13.11 -4.16 3.51
CA VAL A 39 -11.76 -3.68 3.84
C VAL A 39 -11.72 -2.15 3.91
N PHE A 40 -12.26 -1.46 2.91
CA PHE A 40 -12.19 0.01 2.83
C PHE A 40 -12.98 0.71 3.94
N LYS A 41 -14.05 0.10 4.48
CA LYS A 41 -14.78 0.64 5.64
C LYS A 41 -13.89 0.89 6.84
N HIS A 42 -12.86 0.07 7.06
CA HIS A 42 -11.93 0.25 8.18
C HIS A 42 -10.94 1.41 7.99
N PHE A 43 -10.96 2.08 6.83
CA PHE A 43 -10.05 3.16 6.46
C PHE A 43 -10.77 4.44 6.01
N GLU A 44 -12.10 4.55 6.16
CA GLU A 44 -12.88 5.74 5.79
C GLU A 44 -12.38 7.02 6.49
N ASP A 45 -11.93 6.90 7.74
CA ASP A 45 -11.41 8.03 8.53
C ASP A 45 -9.90 8.31 8.30
N VAL A 46 -9.23 7.55 7.43
CA VAL A 46 -7.80 7.74 7.19
C VAL A 46 -7.57 9.02 6.40
N LYS A 47 -6.77 9.91 6.98
CA LYS A 47 -6.32 11.12 6.28
C LYS A 47 -5.47 10.74 5.06
N HIS A 48 -5.93 11.14 3.87
CA HIS A 48 -5.18 10.98 2.62
C HIS A 48 -4.14 12.10 2.45
N ASP A 49 -3.09 12.10 3.27
CA ASP A 49 -2.03 13.12 3.27
C ASP A 49 -0.73 12.69 2.57
N SER A 50 -0.78 11.59 1.82
CA SER A 50 0.33 11.11 0.99
C SER A 50 0.40 11.83 -0.36
N TYR A 51 1.61 12.14 -0.83
CA TYR A 51 1.84 12.58 -2.21
C TYR A 51 1.77 11.40 -3.18
N ILE A 52 1.05 11.57 -4.30
CA ILE A 52 0.99 10.62 -5.42
C ILE A 52 1.72 11.24 -6.61
N ILE A 53 2.79 10.59 -7.07
CA ILE A 53 3.66 11.11 -8.13
C ILE A 53 3.74 10.07 -9.27
N GLY A 54 3.28 10.45 -10.46
CA GLY A 54 3.43 9.64 -11.66
C GLY A 54 4.79 9.89 -12.32
N ILE A 55 5.57 8.82 -12.55
CA ILE A 55 6.85 8.89 -13.25
C ILE A 55 6.74 8.11 -14.56
N THR A 56 6.93 8.79 -15.69
CA THR A 56 6.85 8.20 -17.03
C THR A 56 8.11 8.49 -17.84
N GLY A 57 8.35 7.72 -18.90
CA GLY A 57 9.49 7.88 -19.81
C GLY A 57 9.69 6.65 -20.71
N SER A 58 10.37 6.84 -21.83
CA SER A 58 10.69 5.79 -22.80
C SER A 58 11.51 4.65 -22.18
N SER A 59 11.45 3.46 -22.79
CA SER A 59 12.29 2.33 -22.37
C SER A 59 13.78 2.71 -22.42
N GLY A 60 14.54 2.33 -21.40
CA GLY A 60 15.98 2.63 -21.31
C GLY A 60 16.36 4.06 -20.90
N VAL A 61 15.40 4.96 -20.65
CA VAL A 61 15.69 6.37 -20.26
C VAL A 61 16.31 6.54 -18.87
N GLY A 62 16.51 5.44 -18.13
CA GLY A 62 16.99 5.48 -16.75
C GLY A 62 15.90 5.79 -15.72
N LYS A 63 14.62 5.64 -16.08
CA LYS A 63 13.48 5.88 -15.17
C LYS A 63 13.62 5.15 -13.84
N SER A 64 13.95 3.86 -13.85
CA SER A 64 14.11 3.08 -12.62
C SER A 64 15.31 3.55 -11.78
N THR A 65 16.38 4.02 -12.42
CA THR A 65 17.53 4.63 -11.73
C THR A 65 17.11 5.92 -11.02
N LEU A 66 16.42 6.82 -11.73
CA LEU A 66 15.90 8.06 -11.16
C LEU A 66 14.92 7.79 -10.01
N THR A 67 13.95 6.89 -10.21
CA THR A 67 13.00 6.50 -9.16
C THR A 67 13.73 5.94 -7.95
N GLY A 68 14.75 5.10 -8.15
CA GLY A 68 15.57 4.53 -7.08
C GLY A 68 16.29 5.59 -6.24
N GLU A 69 16.95 6.55 -6.90
CA GLU A 69 17.66 7.64 -6.19
C GLU A 69 16.70 8.58 -5.44
N ILE A 70 15.56 8.93 -6.05
CA ILE A 70 14.51 9.69 -5.36
C ILE A 70 14.01 8.94 -4.12
N CYS A 71 13.75 7.63 -4.26
CA CYS A 71 13.30 6.83 -3.13
C CYS A 71 14.34 6.77 -2.01
N LYS A 72 15.61 6.58 -2.36
CA LYS A 72 16.71 6.55 -1.39
C LYS A 72 16.80 7.86 -0.60
N HIS A 73 16.77 9.00 -1.29
CA HIS A 73 16.83 10.30 -0.64
C HIS A 73 15.65 10.54 0.31
N LEU A 74 14.42 10.23 -0.11
CA LEU A 74 13.24 10.37 0.74
C LEU A 74 13.25 9.41 1.95
N LEU A 75 13.81 8.20 1.80
CA LEU A 75 14.01 7.29 2.91
C LEU A 75 15.04 7.83 3.92
N GLU A 76 16.12 8.46 3.45
CA GLU A 76 17.11 9.14 4.30
C GLU A 76 16.49 10.29 5.10
N GLU A 77 15.46 10.97 4.56
CA GLU A 77 14.65 11.96 5.28
C GLU A 77 13.60 11.34 6.24
N GLY A 78 13.55 10.02 6.36
CA GLY A 78 12.60 9.30 7.21
C GLY A 78 11.17 9.24 6.65
N LYS A 79 10.97 9.51 5.35
CA LYS A 79 9.68 9.34 4.70
C LYS A 79 9.38 7.84 4.48
N LYS A 80 8.09 7.53 4.30
CA LYS A 80 7.64 6.20 3.88
C LYS A 80 7.24 6.25 2.42
N ILE A 81 7.56 5.21 1.67
CA ILE A 81 7.39 5.16 0.22
C ILE A 81 6.65 3.88 -0.15
N GLY A 82 5.63 4.02 -0.99
CA GLY A 82 5.00 2.92 -1.73
C GLY A 82 5.27 3.11 -3.21
N ILE A 83 5.58 2.02 -3.91
CA ILE A 83 5.72 1.99 -5.37
C ILE A 83 4.62 1.06 -5.88
N ILE A 84 3.85 1.54 -6.85
CA ILE A 84 2.69 0.86 -7.45
C ILE A 84 3.02 0.61 -8.92
#